data_AF-A0A8G1EFV4-F1
#
_entry.id   AF-A0A8G1EFV4-F1
#
_cell.length_a   1.000
_cell.length_b   1.000
_cell.length_c   1.000
_cell.angle_alpha   90.00
_cell.angle_beta   90.00
_cell.angle_gamma   90.00
#
_symmetry.space_group_name_H-M   'P 1'
#
loop_
_entity.id
_entity.type
_entity.pdbx_description
1 polymer ?
#
loop_
_entity_poly.entity_id
_entity_poly.type
_entity_poly.pdbx_seq_one_letter_code
_entity_poly.pdbx_strand_id
1 'polypeptide(L)'
;MDRQDMLSVLIGVVIVLVVALVVKPALYGGSGGGADTPCAIQTPIPAPEISRPTLAPAPSHDGGEDLVREFRWTAIDGGVHTATLKIPLSLFERERQTPRIQDPSAWGRYALSEDDSPYVRELAEKIASSPFNVPENDYYQVMDIIFFVQQLPYALDNATESYTEGRVPPTGTYAGEEVEYPKYPVETLVDGKGDCEDSSILTAALLNQMDYDVVLLHYSDHLAVGVQIQNFDPYYVNYTPKYYDYRGKRYYYVETTGYKPIPNPISGQYDGGRWGKPFPVGDAQETGIGSVGSEKPRIIPLHYLVVPAHHTIRPAHPVPGGEG
;
A
#
# COMPACT_ATOMS: atom_id res chain seq x y z
N MET A 1 -28.42 24.88 27.41
CA MET A 1 -27.12 25.55 27.24
C MET A 1 -27.01 26.60 28.31
N ASP A 2 -26.00 26.45 29.17
CA ASP A 2 -25.79 27.38 30.27
C ASP A 2 -25.24 28.71 29.72
N ARG A 3 -25.33 29.79 30.50
CA ARG A 3 -24.91 31.14 30.05
C ARG A 3 -23.42 31.20 29.70
N GLN A 4 -22.61 30.32 30.29
CA GLN A 4 -21.19 30.14 29.98
C GLN A 4 -20.96 29.42 28.64
N ASP A 5 -21.84 28.48 28.25
CA ASP A 5 -21.73 27.77 26.96
C ASP A 5 -22.03 28.71 25.79
N MET A 6 -23.04 29.58 25.92
CA MET A 6 -23.30 30.59 24.89
C MET A 6 -22.17 31.58 24.74
N LEU A 7 -21.50 31.97 25.84
CA LEU A 7 -20.39 32.90 25.81
C LEU A 7 -19.18 32.31 25.08
N SER A 8 -18.88 31.03 25.32
CA SER A 8 -17.79 30.30 24.66
C SER A 8 -18.04 30.13 23.16
N VAL A 9 -19.28 29.84 22.75
CA VAL A 9 -19.65 29.75 21.33
C VAL A 9 -19.56 31.12 20.63
N LEU A 10 -20.01 32.19 21.29
CA LEU A 10 -19.90 33.55 20.73
C LEU A 10 -18.44 34.00 20.58
N ILE A 11 -17.58 33.68 21.54
CA ILE A 11 -16.15 33.98 21.46
C ILE A 11 -15.51 33.21 20.29
N GLY A 12 -15.85 31.92 20.13
CA GLY A 12 -15.37 31.11 19.01
C GLY A 12 -15.77 31.66 17.64
N VAL A 13 -17.03 32.07 17.48
CA VAL A 13 -17.54 32.66 16.22
C VAL A 13 -16.86 34.00 15.92
N VAL A 14 -16.63 34.84 16.93
CA VAL A 14 -15.92 36.11 16.77
C VAL A 14 -14.45 35.89 16.37
N ILE A 15 -13.76 34.92 16.96
CA ILE A 15 -12.37 34.60 16.60
C ILE A 15 -12.27 34.14 15.14
N VAL A 16 -13.16 33.25 14.68
CA VAL A 16 -13.18 32.77 13.29
C VAL A 16 -13.47 33.92 12.31
N LEU A 17 -14.39 34.83 12.65
CA LEU A 17 -14.69 36.01 11.85
C LEU A 17 -13.52 37.00 11.78
N VAL A 18 -12.80 37.22 12.88
CA VAL A 18 -11.62 38.08 12.91
C VAL A 18 -10.47 37.48 12.09
N VAL A 19 -10.22 36.17 12.18
CA VAL A 19 -9.22 35.49 11.34
C VAL A 19 -9.58 35.60 9.86
N ALA A 20 -10.86 35.38 9.50
CA ALA A 20 -11.31 35.48 8.12
C ALA A 20 -11.19 36.90 7.54
N LEU A 21 -11.44 37.94 8.35
CA LEU A 21 -11.42 39.35 7.92
C LEU A 21 -10.04 40.01 7.98
N VAL A 22 -9.12 39.54 8.84
CA VAL A 22 -7.79 40.15 8.99
C VAL A 22 -6.73 39.41 8.15
N VAL A 23 -6.84 38.10 7.95
CA VAL A 23 -5.82 37.32 7.22
C VAL A 23 -6.01 37.42 5.69
N LYS A 24 -7.25 37.54 5.18
CA LYS A 24 -7.49 37.59 3.72
C LYS A 24 -7.11 38.91 3.02
N PRO A 25 -7.18 40.11 3.63
CA PRO A 25 -6.74 41.33 2.94
C PRO A 25 -5.21 41.54 2.95
N ALA A 26 -4.46 40.79 3.77
CA ALA A 26 -3.01 40.94 3.87
C ALA A 26 -2.21 40.16 2.81
N LEU A 27 -2.86 39.29 2.03
CA LEU A 27 -2.23 38.52 0.94
C LEU A 27 -2.41 39.16 -0.46
N TYR A 28 -3.21 40.23 -0.57
CA TYR A 28 -3.46 40.94 -1.83
C TYR A 28 -3.29 42.45 -1.65
N GLY A 29 -2.06 42.91 -1.51
CA GLY A 29 -1.76 44.34 -1.39
C GLY A 29 -0.30 44.67 -1.66
N GLY A 30 0.09 44.76 -2.93
CA GLY A 30 1.39 45.26 -3.35
C GLY A 30 1.51 45.41 -4.87
N SER A 31 1.30 46.64 -5.35
CA SER A 31 1.34 47.07 -6.76
C SER A 31 2.77 47.34 -7.23
N GLY A 32 3.07 47.06 -8.51
CA GLY A 32 4.29 47.50 -9.20
C GLY A 32 4.35 46.99 -10.63
N GLY A 33 4.02 47.87 -11.59
CA GLY A 33 3.92 47.55 -13.02
C GLY A 33 5.27 47.43 -13.75
N GLY A 34 5.24 46.66 -14.83
CA GLY A 34 6.31 46.54 -15.82
C GLY A 34 5.75 45.81 -17.03
N ALA A 35 5.61 46.54 -18.14
CA ALA A 35 5.10 46.01 -19.39
C ALA A 35 6.10 45.01 -19.98
N ASP A 36 5.68 43.76 -20.17
CA ASP A 36 6.29 42.85 -21.12
C ASP A 36 5.21 41.99 -21.78
N THR A 37 5.23 42.00 -23.10
CA THR A 37 4.42 41.25 -24.04
C THR A 37 4.23 39.80 -23.61
N PRO A 38 3.00 39.24 -23.58
CA PRO A 38 2.85 37.82 -23.28
C PRO A 38 3.37 37.00 -24.47
N CYS A 39 4.53 36.39 -24.27
CA CYS A 39 5.02 35.30 -25.10
C CYS A 39 3.97 34.18 -25.03
N ALA A 40 3.46 33.75 -26.19
CA ALA A 40 2.48 32.67 -26.27
C ALA A 40 3.05 31.40 -25.61
N ILE A 41 2.52 31.06 -24.44
CA ILE A 41 2.75 29.79 -23.78
C ILE A 41 2.14 28.74 -24.72
N GLN A 42 2.98 27.91 -25.33
CA GLN A 42 2.53 26.72 -26.03
C GLN A 42 1.76 25.86 -25.03
N THR A 43 0.49 25.60 -25.32
CA THR A 43 -0.31 24.59 -24.64
C THR A 43 0.48 23.28 -24.57
N PRO A 44 0.62 22.64 -23.40
CA PRO A 44 1.22 21.32 -23.34
C PRO A 44 0.41 20.39 -24.26
N ILE A 45 1.11 19.66 -25.12
CA ILE A 45 0.51 18.58 -25.90
C ILE A 45 -0.09 17.58 -24.89
N PRO A 46 -1.38 17.25 -24.95
CA PRO A 46 -1.96 16.24 -24.08
C PRO A 46 -1.16 14.95 -24.24
N ALA A 47 -0.68 14.39 -23.12
CA ALA A 47 -0.17 13.03 -23.13
C ALA A 47 -1.27 12.11 -23.71
N PRO A 48 -0.93 11.13 -24.56
CA PRO A 48 -1.93 10.24 -25.11
C PRO A 48 -2.69 9.57 -23.97
N GLU A 49 -4.01 9.74 -23.95
CA GLU A 49 -4.88 8.95 -23.06
C GLU A 49 -4.66 7.48 -23.39
N ILE A 50 -3.94 6.79 -22.52
CA ILE A 50 -3.92 5.34 -22.53
C ILE A 50 -5.28 4.93 -21.99
N SER A 51 -6.22 4.65 -22.89
CA SER A 51 -7.49 4.02 -22.53
C SER A 51 -7.18 2.74 -21.74
N ARG A 52 -7.40 2.78 -20.43
CA ARG A 52 -7.37 1.56 -19.62
C ARG A 52 -8.37 0.59 -20.24
N PRO A 53 -8.00 -0.66 -20.55
CA PRO A 53 -8.98 -1.63 -20.96
C PRO A 53 -10.02 -1.72 -19.84
N THR A 54 -11.29 -1.49 -20.16
CA THR A 54 -12.39 -1.91 -19.28
C THR A 54 -12.22 -3.42 -19.10
N LEU A 55 -11.76 -3.83 -17.92
CA LEU A 55 -11.69 -5.24 -17.57
C LEU A 55 -13.11 -5.82 -17.62
N ALA A 56 -13.21 -6.99 -18.23
CA ALA A 56 -14.41 -7.80 -18.16
C ALA A 56 -14.79 -7.97 -16.67
N PRO A 57 -16.10 -8.00 -16.35
CA PRO A 57 -16.53 -8.35 -15.00
C PRO A 57 -15.85 -9.65 -14.58
N ALA A 58 -15.49 -9.74 -13.29
CA ALA A 58 -14.92 -10.95 -12.71
C ALA A 58 -15.69 -12.17 -13.25
N PRO A 59 -15.00 -13.23 -13.70
CA PRO A 59 -15.67 -14.38 -14.28
C PRO A 59 -16.69 -14.90 -13.28
N SER A 60 -17.97 -14.80 -13.61
CA SER A 60 -19.04 -15.39 -12.82
C SER A 60 -18.85 -16.91 -12.89
N HIS A 61 -18.16 -17.48 -11.90
CA HIS A 61 -18.13 -18.92 -11.74
C HIS A 61 -19.47 -19.38 -11.20
N ASP A 62 -20.21 -19.99 -12.12
CA ASP A 62 -21.44 -20.73 -11.93
C ASP A 62 -21.38 -21.63 -10.68
N GLY A 63 -22.14 -21.30 -9.63
CA GLY A 63 -22.50 -22.21 -8.53
C GLY A 63 -21.45 -22.54 -7.45
N GLY A 64 -20.31 -21.86 -7.37
CA GLY A 64 -19.31 -22.07 -6.31
C GLY A 64 -19.68 -21.44 -4.95
N GLU A 65 -19.18 -22.01 -3.84
CA GLU A 65 -19.30 -21.40 -2.50
C GLU A 65 -18.35 -20.20 -2.38
N ASP A 66 -18.84 -19.08 -1.84
CA ASP A 66 -18.05 -17.88 -1.56
C ASP A 66 -17.74 -17.77 -0.06
N LEU A 67 -16.48 -17.49 0.25
CA LEU A 67 -16.07 -16.96 1.54
C LEU A 67 -16.42 -15.47 1.61
N VAL A 68 -17.35 -15.12 2.49
CA VAL A 68 -17.71 -13.73 2.76
C VAL A 68 -16.81 -13.19 3.87
N ARG A 69 -16.13 -12.08 3.62
CA ARG A 69 -15.32 -11.35 4.60
C ARG A 69 -15.82 -9.92 4.77
N GLU A 70 -15.99 -9.53 6.03
CA GLU A 70 -16.35 -8.18 6.42
C GLU A 70 -15.13 -7.52 7.06
N PHE A 71 -14.66 -6.45 6.43
CA PHE A 71 -13.61 -5.61 6.96
C PHE A 71 -14.21 -4.39 7.62
N ARG A 72 -13.61 -3.98 8.74
CA ARG A 72 -13.91 -2.73 9.41
C ARG A 72 -12.59 -2.08 9.81
N TRP A 73 -12.37 -0.85 9.37
CA TRP A 73 -11.15 -0.10 9.66
C TRP A 73 -11.47 1.36 9.94
N THR A 74 -10.52 2.05 10.56
CA THR A 74 -10.51 3.51 10.68
C THR A 74 -9.68 4.08 9.52
N ALA A 75 -10.23 4.97 8.72
CA ALA A 75 -9.50 5.66 7.65
C ALA A 75 -8.64 6.81 8.21
N ILE A 76 -7.76 7.39 7.40
CA ILE A 76 -6.81 8.42 7.87
C ILE A 76 -7.50 9.73 8.30
N ASP A 77 -8.73 9.97 7.86
CA ASP A 77 -9.59 11.07 8.29
C ASP A 77 -10.27 10.80 9.65
N GLY A 78 -10.08 9.61 10.23
CA GLY A 78 -10.70 9.15 11.47
C GLY A 78 -12.09 8.55 11.30
N GLY A 79 -12.62 8.50 10.07
CA GLY A 79 -13.88 7.84 9.73
C GLY A 79 -13.78 6.33 9.93
N VAL A 80 -14.88 5.71 10.35
CA VAL A 80 -14.98 4.24 10.41
C VAL A 80 -15.63 3.75 9.13
N HIS A 81 -14.91 2.89 8.41
CA HIS A 81 -15.35 2.32 7.16
C HIS A 81 -15.57 0.81 7.30
N THR A 82 -16.42 0.28 6.42
CA THR A 82 -16.67 -1.15 6.30
C THR A 82 -16.72 -1.56 4.84
N ALA A 83 -16.22 -2.74 4.53
CA ALA A 83 -16.31 -3.34 3.21
C ALA A 83 -16.60 -4.83 3.33
N THR A 84 -17.50 -5.33 2.50
CA THR A 84 -17.70 -6.77 2.31
C THR A 84 -16.98 -7.18 1.04
N LEU A 85 -16.21 -8.28 1.11
CA LEU A 85 -15.58 -8.91 -0.02
C LEU A 85 -16.06 -10.37 -0.10
N LYS A 86 -16.35 -10.84 -1.31
CA LYS A 86 -16.70 -12.23 -1.58
C LYS A 86 -15.56 -12.86 -2.34
N ILE A 87 -14.93 -13.88 -1.76
CA ILE A 87 -13.80 -14.58 -2.34
C ILE A 87 -14.25 -16.03 -2.60
N PRO A 88 -14.15 -16.56 -3.82
CA PRO A 88 -14.51 -17.95 -4.08
C PRO A 88 -13.70 -18.89 -3.18
N LEU A 89 -14.37 -19.83 -2.51
CA LEU A 89 -13.70 -20.84 -1.69
C LEU A 89 -12.66 -21.60 -2.52
N SER A 90 -12.96 -21.90 -3.78
CA SER A 90 -12.06 -22.60 -4.70
C SER A 90 -10.77 -21.82 -5.01
N LEU A 91 -10.81 -20.48 -5.02
CA LEU A 91 -9.63 -19.65 -5.17
C LEU A 91 -8.75 -19.77 -3.92
N PHE A 92 -9.34 -19.56 -2.74
CA PHE A 92 -8.63 -19.68 -1.47
C PHE A 92 -8.00 -21.06 -1.28
N GLU A 93 -8.75 -22.14 -1.53
CA GLU A 93 -8.25 -23.51 -1.42
C GLU A 93 -7.12 -23.81 -2.41
N ARG A 94 -7.20 -23.27 -3.64
CA ARG A 94 -6.14 -23.43 -4.63
C ARG A 94 -4.87 -22.73 -4.17
N GLU A 95 -4.94 -21.47 -3.79
CA GLU A 95 -3.75 -20.73 -3.31
C GLU A 95 -3.14 -21.42 -2.09
N ARG A 96 -3.96 -21.90 -1.16
CA ARG A 96 -3.52 -22.66 0.01
C ARG A 96 -2.74 -23.94 -0.36
N GLN A 97 -3.09 -24.58 -1.47
CA GLN A 97 -2.44 -25.79 -2.00
C GLN A 97 -1.24 -25.47 -2.91
N THR A 98 -1.05 -24.23 -3.32
CA THR A 98 0.09 -23.83 -4.16
C THR A 98 1.40 -23.90 -3.34
N PRO A 99 2.45 -24.60 -3.84
CA PRO A 99 3.75 -24.63 -3.17
C PRO A 99 4.36 -23.23 -3.02
N ARG A 100 4.90 -22.92 -1.83
CA ARG A 100 5.46 -21.60 -1.54
C ARG A 100 6.81 -21.38 -2.24
N ILE A 101 7.01 -20.15 -2.72
CA ILE A 101 8.24 -19.69 -3.36
C ILE A 101 9.33 -19.62 -2.29
N GLN A 102 10.31 -20.51 -2.41
CA GLN A 102 11.38 -20.69 -1.43
C GLN A 102 12.37 -19.52 -1.37
N ASP A 103 12.59 -18.81 -2.47
CA ASP A 103 13.51 -17.67 -2.53
C ASP A 103 12.74 -16.37 -2.27
N PRO A 104 13.00 -15.66 -1.15
CA PRO A 104 12.33 -14.40 -0.85
C PRO A 104 12.57 -13.33 -1.92
N SER A 105 13.64 -13.44 -2.71
CA SER A 105 13.89 -12.55 -3.85
C SER A 105 12.80 -12.60 -4.92
N ALA A 106 11.90 -13.58 -4.88
CA ALA A 106 10.80 -13.81 -5.81
C ALA A 106 9.41 -13.57 -5.20
N TRP A 107 9.30 -13.12 -3.94
CA TRP A 107 8.01 -12.90 -3.28
C TRP A 107 7.17 -11.76 -3.86
N GLY A 108 7.77 -10.86 -4.64
CA GLY A 108 7.02 -9.86 -5.42
C GLY A 108 5.99 -10.49 -6.37
N ARG A 109 6.13 -11.77 -6.71
CA ARG A 109 5.17 -12.51 -7.55
C ARG A 109 3.82 -12.75 -6.87
N TYR A 110 3.76 -12.88 -5.54
CA TYR A 110 2.50 -13.03 -4.82
C TYR A 110 1.59 -11.83 -5.03
N ALA A 111 2.17 -10.62 -4.95
CA ALA A 111 1.45 -9.36 -5.16
C ALA A 111 0.93 -9.17 -6.60
N LEU A 112 1.40 -9.99 -7.55
CA LEU A 112 1.03 -9.96 -8.97
C LEU A 112 0.16 -11.15 -9.39
N SER A 113 -0.43 -11.88 -8.45
CA SER A 113 -1.39 -12.95 -8.78
C SER A 113 -2.55 -12.41 -9.63
N GLU A 114 -2.66 -12.90 -10.87
CA GLU A 114 -3.75 -12.53 -11.79
C GLU A 114 -5.11 -13.00 -11.27
N ASP A 115 -5.12 -14.14 -10.56
CA ASP A 115 -6.34 -14.71 -9.99
C ASP A 115 -6.84 -13.92 -8.77
N ASP A 116 -5.93 -13.35 -7.96
CA ASP A 116 -6.26 -12.49 -6.83
C ASP A 116 -6.70 -11.09 -7.27
N SER A 117 -6.17 -10.63 -8.42
CA SER A 117 -6.27 -9.24 -8.89
C SER A 117 -7.69 -8.66 -8.89
N PRO A 118 -8.77 -9.37 -9.30
CA PRO A 118 -10.13 -8.84 -9.23
C PRO A 118 -10.56 -8.45 -7.81
N TYR A 119 -10.23 -9.27 -6.81
CA TYR A 119 -10.63 -9.08 -5.41
C TYR A 119 -9.78 -8.02 -4.74
N VAL A 120 -8.47 -8.02 -5.02
CA VAL A 120 -7.55 -6.99 -4.54
C VAL A 120 -7.93 -5.62 -5.11
N ARG A 121 -8.26 -5.54 -6.40
CA ARG A 121 -8.71 -4.28 -7.03
C ARG A 121 -10.03 -3.78 -6.45
N GLU A 122 -11.02 -4.67 -6.32
CA GLU A 122 -12.31 -4.31 -5.71
C GLU A 122 -12.12 -3.74 -4.30
N LEU A 123 -11.25 -4.34 -3.50
CA LEU A 123 -10.97 -3.85 -2.15
C LEU A 123 -10.20 -2.52 -2.16
N ALA A 124 -9.19 -2.37 -3.02
CA ALA A 124 -8.44 -1.13 -3.16
C ALA A 124 -9.35 0.05 -3.54
N GLU A 125 -10.27 -0.15 -4.49
CA GLU A 125 -11.27 0.86 -4.88
C GLU A 125 -12.17 1.24 -3.70
N LYS A 126 -12.62 0.27 -2.89
CA LYS A 126 -13.44 0.54 -1.71
C LYS A 126 -12.68 1.34 -0.65
N ILE A 127 -11.41 1.00 -0.40
CA ILE A 127 -10.56 1.70 0.58
C ILE A 127 -10.28 3.13 0.12
N ALA A 128 -9.85 3.30 -1.14
CA ALA A 128 -9.42 4.59 -1.65
C ALA A 128 -10.57 5.53 -2.07
N SER A 129 -11.83 5.11 -1.96
CA SER A 129 -13.02 5.89 -2.36
C SER A 129 -13.34 7.13 -1.49
N SER A 130 -12.49 7.48 -0.53
CA SER A 130 -12.69 8.63 0.37
C SER A 130 -12.89 9.94 -0.41
N PRO A 131 -13.82 10.83 -0.01
CA PRO A 131 -14.00 12.13 -0.66
C PRO A 131 -12.78 13.07 -0.53
N PHE A 132 -11.82 12.76 0.35
CA PHE A 132 -10.56 13.47 0.46
C PHE A 132 -9.49 12.96 -0.52
N ASN A 133 -9.72 11.79 -1.12
CA ASN A 133 -8.85 11.22 -2.14
C ASN A 133 -9.25 11.80 -3.49
N VAL A 134 -8.46 12.78 -3.93
CA VAL A 134 -8.46 13.22 -5.33
C VAL A 134 -7.27 12.58 -6.03
N PRO A 135 -7.38 12.18 -7.32
CA PRO A 135 -6.29 11.53 -8.05
C PRO A 135 -4.96 12.29 -7.99
N GLU A 136 -5.01 13.61 -7.81
CA GLU A 136 -3.85 14.47 -7.72
C GLU A 136 -3.12 14.38 -6.36
N ASN A 137 -3.68 13.65 -5.38
CA ASN A 137 -3.13 13.52 -4.05
C ASN A 137 -2.79 12.06 -3.70
N ASP A 138 -1.71 11.58 -4.31
CA ASP A 138 -1.17 10.23 -4.12
C ASP A 138 -0.94 9.88 -2.64
N TYR A 139 -0.53 10.86 -1.84
CA TYR A 139 -0.20 10.62 -0.45
C TYR A 139 -1.38 10.09 0.36
N TYR A 140 -2.57 10.69 0.23
CA TYR A 140 -3.74 10.26 1.01
C TYR A 140 -4.25 8.88 0.58
N GLN A 141 -4.27 8.62 -0.73
CA GLN A 141 -4.63 7.31 -1.29
C GLN A 141 -3.70 6.21 -0.77
N VAL A 142 -2.39 6.46 -0.82
CA VAL A 142 -1.39 5.52 -0.32
C VAL A 142 -1.53 5.31 1.19
N MET A 143 -1.76 6.39 1.96
CA MET A 143 -1.90 6.30 3.41
C MET A 143 -3.18 5.59 3.86
N ASP A 144 -4.30 5.68 3.14
CA ASP A 144 -5.51 4.91 3.44
C ASP A 144 -5.28 3.41 3.25
N ILE A 145 -4.60 3.01 2.17
CA ILE A 145 -4.23 1.60 1.92
C ILE A 145 -3.29 1.09 3.02
N ILE A 146 -2.24 1.86 3.34
CA ILE A 146 -1.30 1.51 4.41
C ILE A 146 -2.06 1.35 5.72
N PHE A 147 -2.90 2.31 6.09
CA PHE A 147 -3.58 2.28 7.39
C PHE A 147 -4.61 1.16 7.49
N PHE A 148 -5.28 0.82 6.39
CA PHE A 148 -6.13 -0.38 6.32
C PHE A 148 -5.33 -1.64 6.66
N VAL A 149 -4.19 -1.87 5.98
CA VAL A 149 -3.39 -3.09 6.19
C VAL A 149 -2.78 -3.13 7.58
N GLN A 150 -2.26 -2.01 8.08
CA GLN A 150 -1.70 -1.90 9.43
C GLN A 150 -2.70 -2.28 10.53
N GLN A 151 -4.02 -2.18 10.26
CA GLN A 151 -5.07 -2.56 11.21
C GLN A 151 -5.41 -4.05 11.21
N LEU A 152 -4.85 -4.83 10.28
CA LEU A 152 -4.95 -6.29 10.34
C LEU A 152 -4.10 -6.82 11.51
N PRO A 153 -4.63 -7.73 12.34
CA PRO A 153 -3.85 -8.36 13.40
C PRO A 153 -2.57 -9.01 12.89
N TYR A 154 -1.48 -8.83 13.63
CA TYR A 154 -0.22 -9.51 13.37
C TYR A 154 -0.27 -10.95 13.89
N ALA A 155 0.13 -11.93 13.10
CA ALA A 155 0.21 -13.33 13.50
C ALA A 155 1.34 -14.06 12.76
N LEU A 156 2.27 -14.65 13.51
CA LEU A 156 3.42 -15.38 12.97
C LEU A 156 2.98 -16.67 12.24
N ASP A 157 3.74 -17.07 11.24
CA ASP A 157 3.48 -18.28 10.45
C ASP A 157 3.49 -19.60 11.22
N ASN A 158 4.26 -19.68 12.30
CA ASN A 158 4.27 -20.86 13.18
C ASN A 158 3.01 -20.95 14.06
N ALA A 159 2.22 -19.88 14.14
CA ALA A 159 1.07 -19.77 15.02
C ALA A 159 -0.19 -20.28 14.30
N THR A 160 -0.87 -21.28 14.88
CA THR A 160 -2.05 -21.87 14.24
C THR A 160 -3.19 -20.87 14.11
N GLU A 161 -3.23 -19.85 14.98
CA GLU A 161 -4.17 -18.75 14.90
C GLU A 161 -3.93 -17.82 13.70
N SER A 162 -2.78 -17.90 13.00
CA SER A 162 -2.50 -17.17 11.75
C SER A 162 -3.43 -17.62 10.61
N TYR A 163 -4.03 -18.81 10.72
CA TYR A 163 -4.81 -19.45 9.67
C TYR A 163 -6.25 -19.69 10.12
N THR A 164 -7.23 -19.38 9.27
CA THR A 164 -8.65 -19.61 9.60
C THR A 164 -8.99 -21.08 9.84
N GLU A 165 -8.17 -22.00 9.33
CA GLU A 165 -8.31 -23.44 9.49
C GLU A 165 -7.76 -23.96 10.85
N GLY A 166 -7.12 -23.09 11.64
CA GLY A 166 -6.57 -23.45 12.96
C GLY A 166 -5.39 -24.40 12.89
N ARG A 167 -4.63 -24.40 11.79
CA ARG A 167 -3.43 -25.21 11.58
C ARG A 167 -2.48 -24.55 10.58
N VAL A 168 -1.19 -24.79 10.76
CA VAL A 168 -0.17 -24.41 9.77
C VAL A 168 -0.40 -25.19 8.47
N PRO A 169 -0.44 -24.53 7.29
CA PRO A 169 -0.66 -25.22 6.03
C PRO A 169 0.55 -26.11 5.66
N PRO A 170 0.30 -27.27 5.03
CA PRO A 170 1.36 -28.23 4.68
C PRO A 170 2.31 -27.72 3.59
N THR A 171 1.94 -26.64 2.89
CA THR A 171 2.72 -26.01 1.83
C THR A 171 3.76 -25.02 2.36
N GLY A 172 3.82 -24.80 3.67
CA GLY A 172 4.83 -23.96 4.30
C GLY A 172 6.25 -24.48 4.12
N THR A 173 7.19 -23.54 4.15
CA THR A 173 8.61 -23.83 4.11
C THR A 173 9.13 -23.98 5.52
N TYR A 174 9.91 -25.02 5.78
CA TYR A 174 10.40 -25.32 7.13
C TYR A 174 11.91 -25.17 7.19
N ALA A 175 12.39 -24.32 8.11
CA ALA A 175 13.79 -24.16 8.45
C ALA A 175 14.02 -24.55 9.91
N GLY A 176 14.06 -25.85 10.18
CA GLY A 176 14.06 -26.36 11.55
C GLY A 176 12.66 -26.30 12.16
N GLU A 177 12.50 -25.57 13.27
CA GLU A 177 11.20 -25.34 13.94
C GLU A 177 10.47 -24.10 13.41
N GLU A 178 11.15 -23.27 12.61
CA GLU A 178 10.56 -22.08 11.98
C GLU A 178 9.82 -22.46 10.70
N VAL A 179 8.68 -21.79 10.50
CA VAL A 179 7.82 -21.91 9.33
C VAL A 179 7.82 -20.56 8.63
N GLU A 180 7.93 -20.61 7.30
CA GLU A 180 7.79 -19.46 6.43
C GLU A 180 6.72 -19.76 5.36
N TYR A 181 5.71 -18.91 5.29
CA TYR A 181 4.46 -19.04 4.57
C TYR A 181 4.01 -17.68 4.02
N PRO A 182 4.72 -17.12 3.03
CA PRO A 182 4.26 -15.89 2.40
C PRO A 182 2.88 -16.11 1.77
N LYS A 183 1.84 -15.48 2.30
CA LYS A 183 0.45 -15.63 1.84
C LYS A 183 0.23 -14.90 0.53
N TYR A 184 -0.62 -15.48 -0.31
CA TYR A 184 -1.25 -14.74 -1.40
C TYR A 184 -2.15 -13.64 -0.82
N PRO A 185 -2.31 -12.49 -1.50
CA PRO A 185 -3.21 -11.42 -1.04
C PRO A 185 -4.59 -11.92 -0.60
N VAL A 186 -5.23 -12.84 -1.34
CA VAL A 186 -6.54 -13.38 -0.94
C VAL A 186 -6.47 -14.24 0.33
N GLU A 187 -5.38 -14.94 0.59
CA GLU A 187 -5.20 -15.70 1.83
C GLU A 187 -5.10 -14.75 3.03
N THR A 188 -4.32 -13.67 2.95
CA THR A 188 -4.23 -12.66 4.02
C THR A 188 -5.60 -12.02 4.29
N LEU A 189 -6.38 -11.76 3.24
CA LEU A 189 -7.75 -11.21 3.35
C LEU A 189 -8.73 -12.22 3.98
N VAL A 190 -8.60 -13.50 3.67
CA VAL A 190 -9.44 -14.57 4.24
C VAL A 190 -9.05 -14.89 5.68
N ASP A 191 -7.76 -15.00 5.99
CA ASP A 191 -7.29 -15.22 7.36
C ASP A 191 -7.50 -13.97 8.25
N GLY A 192 -7.51 -12.80 7.62
CA GLY A 192 -7.70 -11.51 8.26
C GLY A 192 -6.52 -11.11 9.15
N LYS A 193 -5.32 -11.65 8.87
CA LYS A 193 -4.09 -11.49 9.65
C LYS A 193 -2.89 -12.09 8.90
N GLY A 194 -1.71 -11.70 9.33
CA GLY A 194 -0.43 -12.20 8.85
C GLY A 194 0.69 -11.48 9.57
N ASP A 195 1.92 -11.81 9.25
CA ASP A 195 3.11 -11.13 9.77
C ASP A 195 3.68 -10.16 8.70
N CYS A 196 5.01 -10.01 8.64
CA CYS A 196 5.63 -8.88 7.95
C CYS A 196 5.58 -9.00 6.44
N GLU A 197 5.79 -10.19 5.91
CA GLU A 197 5.75 -10.47 4.49
C GLU A 197 4.32 -10.48 3.97
N ASP A 198 3.37 -11.05 4.71
CA ASP A 198 1.95 -11.04 4.37
C ASP A 198 1.41 -9.62 4.23
N SER A 199 1.69 -8.79 5.24
CA SER A 199 1.26 -7.38 5.27
C SER A 199 1.89 -6.59 4.13
N SER A 200 3.17 -6.83 3.85
CA SER A 200 3.91 -6.16 2.78
C SER A 200 3.47 -6.60 1.38
N ILE A 201 3.22 -7.89 1.17
CA ILE A 201 2.70 -8.46 -0.07
C ILE A 201 1.29 -7.91 -0.34
N LEU A 202 0.39 -7.91 0.65
CA LEU A 202 -0.96 -7.38 0.49
C LEU A 202 -0.94 -5.87 0.20
N THR A 203 -0.14 -5.09 0.94
CA THR A 203 0.02 -3.65 0.70
C THR A 203 0.53 -3.39 -0.71
N ALA A 204 1.55 -4.14 -1.14
CA ALA A 204 2.13 -4.02 -2.47
C ALA A 204 1.12 -4.39 -3.58
N ALA A 205 0.30 -5.43 -3.37
CA ALA A 205 -0.75 -5.83 -4.30
C ALA A 205 -1.81 -4.73 -4.45
N LEU A 206 -2.32 -4.20 -3.34
CA LEU A 206 -3.34 -3.14 -3.32
C LEU A 206 -2.84 -1.86 -4.02
N LEU A 207 -1.65 -1.40 -3.67
CA LEU A 207 -1.05 -0.20 -4.29
C LEU A 207 -0.76 -0.42 -5.78
N ASN A 208 -0.30 -1.61 -6.17
CA ASN A 208 -0.08 -1.94 -7.58
C ASN A 208 -1.39 -1.95 -8.40
N GLN A 209 -2.53 -2.36 -7.81
CA GLN A 209 -3.83 -2.26 -8.48
C GLN A 209 -4.30 -0.80 -8.69
N MET A 210 -3.74 0.14 -7.94
CA MET A 210 -3.95 1.58 -8.08
C MET A 210 -2.88 2.27 -8.95
N ASP A 211 -2.06 1.48 -9.65
CA ASP A 211 -0.98 1.93 -10.54
C ASP A 211 0.20 2.65 -9.85
N TYR A 212 0.36 2.47 -8.54
CA TYR A 212 1.59 2.88 -7.86
C TYR A 212 2.74 1.94 -8.23
N ASP A 213 3.93 2.50 -8.44
CA ASP A 213 5.15 1.70 -8.58
C ASP A 213 5.66 1.33 -7.19
N VAL A 214 5.74 0.03 -6.94
CA VAL A 214 6.02 -0.54 -5.63
C VAL A 214 7.13 -1.57 -5.72
N VAL A 215 7.93 -1.66 -4.67
CA VAL A 215 8.94 -2.71 -4.45
C VAL A 215 8.77 -3.26 -3.04
N LEU A 216 9.22 -4.50 -2.81
CA LEU A 216 9.40 -5.01 -1.45
C LEU A 216 10.83 -4.69 -0.99
N LEU A 217 10.98 -4.41 0.31
CA LEU A 217 12.23 -4.09 0.98
C LEU A 217 12.53 -5.19 1.99
N HIS A 218 13.42 -6.10 1.62
CA HIS A 218 13.77 -7.26 2.42
C HIS A 218 14.99 -7.01 3.29
N TYR A 219 14.79 -7.02 4.60
CA TYR A 219 15.81 -6.96 5.64
C TYR A 219 16.15 -8.37 6.14
N SER A 220 17.04 -8.50 7.13
CA SER A 220 17.38 -9.81 7.70
C SER A 220 16.25 -10.48 8.48
N ASP A 221 15.39 -9.69 9.14
CA ASP A 221 14.31 -10.14 10.03
C ASP A 221 12.97 -9.44 9.75
N HIS A 222 12.85 -8.70 8.65
CA HIS A 222 11.66 -7.90 8.33
C HIS A 222 11.44 -7.73 6.83
N LEU A 223 10.18 -7.71 6.42
CA LEU A 223 9.77 -7.27 5.09
C LEU A 223 8.94 -6.00 5.21
N ALA A 224 9.27 -5.01 4.39
CA ALA A 224 8.55 -3.75 4.29
C ALA A 224 8.26 -3.40 2.83
N VAL A 225 7.57 -2.28 2.60
CA VAL A 225 7.25 -1.78 1.26
C VAL A 225 8.07 -0.53 0.92
N GLY A 226 8.44 -0.39 -0.35
CA GLY A 226 8.93 0.84 -0.93
C GLY A 226 7.96 1.33 -2.00
N VAL A 227 7.44 2.55 -1.88
CA VAL A 227 6.46 3.10 -2.83
C VAL A 227 7.00 4.37 -3.51
N GLN A 228 6.77 4.48 -4.81
CA GLN A 228 7.00 5.72 -5.54
C GLN A 228 5.77 6.64 -5.38
N ILE A 229 5.98 7.81 -4.79
CA ILE A 229 4.96 8.87 -4.70
C ILE A 229 5.47 10.08 -5.49
N GLN A 230 4.68 10.56 -6.44
CA GLN A 230 5.06 11.72 -7.24
C GLN A 230 5.00 12.98 -6.37
N ASN A 231 6.00 13.87 -6.52
CA ASN A 231 6.07 15.13 -5.79
C ASN A 231 5.93 14.97 -4.26
N PHE A 232 6.43 13.87 -3.70
CA PHE A 232 6.41 13.65 -2.26
C PHE A 232 7.27 14.69 -1.54
N ASP A 233 6.60 15.68 -0.99
CA ASP A 233 7.15 16.75 -0.15
C ASP A 233 6.29 16.84 1.12
N PRO A 234 6.57 16.01 2.13
CA PRO A 234 5.79 16.00 3.36
C PRO A 234 6.08 17.28 4.16
N TYR A 235 5.38 18.36 3.83
CA TYR A 235 5.59 19.71 4.38
C TYR A 235 5.39 19.82 5.91
N TYR A 236 4.83 18.79 6.55
CA TYR A 236 4.42 18.79 7.96
C TYR A 236 5.04 17.69 8.82
N VAL A 237 6.05 16.96 8.32
CA VAL A 237 6.62 15.85 9.07
C VAL A 237 7.89 16.25 9.84
N ASN A 238 8.00 15.77 11.07
CA ASN A 238 9.17 15.97 11.93
C ASN A 238 10.14 14.78 11.84
N TYR A 239 10.38 14.26 10.64
CA TYR A 239 11.36 13.22 10.36
C TYR A 239 11.97 13.43 8.97
N THR A 240 13.17 12.90 8.75
CA THR A 240 13.76 12.84 7.41
C THR A 240 13.24 11.59 6.71
N PRO A 241 12.49 11.70 5.60
CA PRO A 241 11.95 10.54 4.92
C PRO A 241 13.04 9.56 4.50
N LYS A 242 12.94 8.32 4.94
CA LYS A 242 13.79 7.22 4.50
C LYS A 242 13.31 6.71 3.14
N TYR A 243 14.24 6.58 2.21
CA TYR A 243 13.96 6.11 0.86
C TYR A 243 15.14 5.32 0.29
N TYR A 244 14.88 4.63 -0.81
CA TYR A 244 15.86 3.87 -1.56
C TYR A 244 15.74 4.16 -3.05
N ASP A 245 16.86 4.48 -3.68
CA ASP A 245 16.91 4.69 -5.13
C ASP A 245 17.16 3.33 -5.83
N TYR A 246 16.30 2.99 -6.79
CA TYR A 246 16.38 1.76 -7.58
C TYR A 246 15.97 2.03 -9.02
N ARG A 247 16.83 1.64 -9.98
CA ARG A 247 16.59 1.81 -11.43
C ARG A 247 16.15 3.24 -11.84
N GLY A 248 16.74 4.26 -11.21
CA GLY A 248 16.45 5.66 -11.50
C GLY A 248 15.16 6.20 -10.89
N LYS A 249 14.47 5.40 -10.06
CA LYS A 249 13.29 5.80 -9.30
C LYS A 249 13.60 5.81 -7.80
N ARG A 250 12.82 6.59 -7.05
CA ARG A 250 12.92 6.71 -5.60
C ARG A 250 11.71 6.07 -4.95
N TYR A 251 11.97 5.15 -4.03
CA TYR A 251 10.96 4.41 -3.28
C TYR A 251 11.05 4.79 -1.81
N TYR A 252 9.99 5.38 -1.27
CA TYR A 252 9.92 5.76 0.14
C TYR A 252 9.54 4.55 0.99
N TYR A 253 10.20 4.39 2.13
CA TYR A 253 9.96 3.31 3.08
C TYR A 253 8.52 3.35 3.61
N VAL A 254 7.88 2.20 3.73
CA VAL A 254 6.54 2.04 4.28
C VAL A 254 6.54 0.85 5.23
N GLU A 255 6.24 1.13 6.49
CA GLU A 255 5.94 0.10 7.49
C GLU A 255 4.50 -0.37 7.33
N THR A 256 4.26 -1.68 7.34
CA THR A 256 2.93 -2.28 7.05
C THR A 256 2.36 -3.06 8.24
N THR A 257 3.16 -3.39 9.25
CA THR A 257 2.84 -4.40 10.27
C THR A 257 2.14 -3.88 11.52
N GLY A 258 1.77 -2.61 11.55
CA GLY A 258 1.05 -2.03 12.67
C GLY A 258 0.91 -0.52 12.55
N TYR A 259 0.27 0.08 13.54
CA TYR A 259 0.06 1.52 13.63
C TYR A 259 0.31 1.97 15.06
N LYS A 260 0.40 3.28 15.27
CA LYS A 260 0.56 3.84 16.61
C LYS A 260 -0.79 3.90 17.31
N PRO A 261 -1.00 3.15 18.41
CA PRO A 261 -2.24 3.28 19.17
C PRO A 261 -2.33 4.67 19.79
N ILE A 262 -3.50 5.29 19.73
CA ILE A 262 -3.80 6.52 20.46
C ILE A 262 -4.94 6.25 21.45
N PRO A 263 -5.00 7.01 22.56
CA PRO A 263 -6.15 6.91 23.45
C PRO A 263 -7.43 7.25 22.71
N ASN A 264 -8.52 6.56 23.06
CA ASN A 264 -9.85 6.91 22.59
C ASN A 264 -10.12 8.38 22.93
N PRO A 265 -10.49 9.23 21.95
CA PRO A 265 -10.60 10.66 22.15
C PRO A 265 -11.74 11.07 23.10
N ILE A 266 -12.69 10.16 23.38
CA ILE A 266 -13.81 10.38 24.29
C ILE A 266 -13.47 9.89 25.70
N SER A 267 -13.00 8.65 25.84
CA SER A 267 -12.74 8.06 27.17
C SER A 267 -11.34 8.35 27.71
N GLY A 268 -10.41 8.78 26.86
CA GLY A 268 -8.99 8.94 27.20
C GLY A 268 -8.27 7.62 27.46
N GLN A 269 -8.91 6.47 27.22
CA GLN A 269 -8.37 5.13 27.47
C GLN A 269 -7.97 4.46 26.15
N TYR A 270 -6.93 3.64 26.18
CA TYR A 270 -6.61 2.75 25.06
C TYR A 270 -7.63 1.61 25.01
N ASP A 271 -8.24 1.38 23.85
CA ASP A 271 -9.33 0.40 23.67
C ASP A 271 -8.91 -0.83 22.86
N GLY A 272 -7.68 -1.29 23.08
CA GLY A 272 -7.12 -2.44 22.36
C GLY A 272 -6.79 -2.14 20.90
N GLY A 273 -6.51 -0.87 20.56
CA GLY A 273 -6.06 -0.47 19.23
C GLY A 273 -7.14 0.06 18.27
N ARG A 274 -8.39 0.25 18.69
CA ARG A 274 -9.41 0.76 17.73
C ARG A 274 -9.12 2.19 17.26
N TRP A 275 -8.37 2.96 18.06
CA TRP A 275 -7.90 4.29 17.70
C TRP A 275 -6.39 4.26 17.47
N GLY A 276 -5.98 4.74 16.30
CA GLY A 276 -4.60 4.72 15.88
C GLY A 276 -4.26 5.83 14.89
N LYS A 277 -2.96 6.04 14.69
CA LYS A 277 -2.44 6.80 13.54
C LYS A 277 -1.50 5.90 12.75
N PRO A 278 -1.57 5.91 11.41
CA PRO A 278 -0.66 5.11 10.61
C PRO A 278 0.79 5.57 10.77
N PHE A 279 1.74 4.67 10.53
CA PHE A 279 3.12 5.10 10.28
C PHE A 279 3.20 5.89 8.97
N PRO A 280 3.69 7.14 8.99
CA PRO A 280 3.80 7.94 7.78
C PRO A 280 4.77 7.33 6.76
N VAL A 281 4.49 7.53 5.46
CA VAL A 281 5.43 7.18 4.39
C VAL A 281 6.79 7.85 4.64
N GLY A 282 7.85 7.06 4.62
CA GLY A 282 9.23 7.46 4.86
C GLY A 282 9.61 7.52 6.33
N ASP A 283 8.70 7.31 7.28
CA ASP A 283 9.08 7.21 8.69
C ASP A 283 9.59 5.80 9.02
N ALA A 284 10.88 5.73 9.28
CA ALA A 284 11.57 4.50 9.71
C ALA A 284 12.12 4.62 11.13
N GLN A 285 11.94 5.76 11.80
CA GLN A 285 12.51 6.01 13.14
C GLN A 285 11.62 5.44 14.23
N GLU A 286 10.31 5.37 13.97
CA GLU A 286 9.30 5.07 14.98
C GLU A 286 8.81 3.62 14.94
N THR A 287 9.34 2.79 14.02
CA THR A 287 8.94 1.37 13.89
C THR A 287 9.49 0.50 15.02
N GLY A 288 10.63 0.88 15.62
CA GLY A 288 11.33 0.09 16.64
C GLY A 288 12.05 -1.16 16.09
N ILE A 289 12.14 -1.31 14.77
CA ILE A 289 12.73 -2.48 14.11
C ILE A 289 14.23 -2.23 13.86
N GLY A 290 15.08 -3.05 14.47
CA GLY A 290 16.54 -2.85 14.49
C GLY A 290 17.20 -2.94 13.11
N SER A 291 16.79 -3.89 12.28
CA SER A 291 17.30 -4.06 10.92
C SER A 291 16.92 -2.88 10.02
N VAL A 292 15.71 -2.35 10.16
CA VAL A 292 15.28 -1.14 9.47
C VAL A 292 16.17 0.05 9.86
N GLY A 293 16.65 0.16 11.08
CA GLY A 293 17.59 1.22 11.46
C GLY A 293 19.02 1.03 10.97
N SER A 294 19.48 -0.22 10.87
CA SER A 294 20.91 -0.55 10.72
C SER A 294 21.32 -1.11 9.37
N GLU A 295 20.38 -1.62 8.56
CA GLU A 295 20.64 -2.30 7.30
C GLU A 295 20.17 -1.51 6.08
N LYS A 296 20.75 -1.90 4.93
CA LYS A 296 20.21 -1.56 3.61
C LYS A 296 19.46 -2.79 3.09
N PRO A 297 18.15 -2.69 2.81
CA PRO A 297 17.37 -3.83 2.36
C PRO A 297 17.78 -4.26 0.95
N ARG A 298 17.56 -5.54 0.66
CA ARG A 298 17.47 -6.03 -0.72
C ARG A 298 16.15 -5.56 -1.30
N ILE A 299 16.23 -4.81 -2.40
CA ILE A 299 15.04 -4.34 -3.13
C ILE A 299 14.57 -5.46 -4.05
N ILE A 300 13.32 -5.88 -3.88
CA ILE A 300 12.66 -6.89 -4.69
C ILE A 300 11.60 -6.18 -5.54
N PRO A 301 11.82 -6.02 -6.86
CA PRO A 301 10.80 -5.44 -7.72
C PRO A 301 9.61 -6.38 -7.83
N LEU A 302 8.39 -5.84 -7.90
CA LEU A 302 7.22 -6.65 -8.28
C LEU A 302 7.35 -7.09 -9.74
N HIS A 303 7.59 -6.12 -10.62
CA HIS A 303 7.75 -6.34 -12.05
C HIS A 303 9.21 -6.59 -12.42
N TYR A 304 9.54 -7.84 -12.75
CA TYR A 304 10.86 -8.19 -13.26
C TYR A 304 10.97 -7.79 -14.73
N LEU A 305 11.82 -6.81 -15.03
CA LEU A 305 12.32 -6.62 -16.39
C LEU A 305 13.22 -7.82 -16.72
N VAL A 306 12.75 -8.72 -17.58
CA VAL A 306 13.60 -9.71 -18.23
C VAL A 306 14.49 -8.96 -19.20
N VAL A 307 15.68 -8.59 -18.77
CA VAL A 307 16.74 -8.15 -19.69
C VAL A 307 17.27 -9.44 -20.31
N PRO A 308 17.11 -9.68 -21.63
CA PRO A 308 17.68 -10.86 -22.25
C PRO A 308 19.17 -10.86 -21.96
N ALA A 309 19.70 -11.96 -21.40
CA ALA A 309 21.14 -12.16 -21.41
C ALA A 309 21.63 -11.98 -22.85
N HIS A 310 22.78 -11.38 -23.08
CA HIS A 310 23.36 -11.39 -24.42
C HIS A 310 23.70 -12.85 -24.76
N HIS A 311 22.79 -13.53 -25.46
CA HIS A 311 23.06 -14.85 -26.01
C HIS A 311 23.90 -14.59 -27.26
N THR A 312 25.20 -14.87 -27.19
CA THR A 312 26.03 -14.89 -28.39
C THR A 312 25.56 -16.07 -29.25
N ILE A 313 24.74 -15.79 -30.27
CA ILE A 313 24.40 -16.78 -31.30
C ILE A 313 25.70 -17.09 -32.03
N ARG A 314 26.31 -18.25 -31.73
CA ARG A 314 27.43 -18.75 -32.52
C ARG A 314 26.84 -19.31 -33.82
N PRO A 315 27.33 -18.89 -35.01
CA PRO A 315 26.93 -19.52 -36.24
C PRO A 315 27.25 -21.02 -36.15
N ALA A 316 26.27 -21.86 -36.50
CA ALA A 316 26.51 -23.29 -36.64
C ALA A 316 27.58 -23.50 -37.72
N HIS A 317 28.56 -24.35 -37.45
CA HIS A 317 29.51 -24.76 -38.47
C HIS A 317 28.74 -25.42 -39.63
N PRO A 318 29.03 -25.06 -40.90
CA PRO A 318 28.44 -25.75 -42.03
C PRO A 318 28.73 -27.24 -41.90
N VAL A 319 27.68 -28.06 -41.96
CA VAL A 319 27.83 -29.51 -42.09
C VAL A 319 28.62 -29.75 -43.39
N PRO A 320 29.70 -30.56 -43.38
CA PRO A 320 30.44 -30.85 -44.60
C PRO A 320 29.47 -31.44 -45.63
N GLY A 321 29.37 -30.78 -46.78
CA GLY A 321 28.55 -31.27 -47.88
C GLY A 321 29.01 -32.66 -48.27
N GLY A 322 28.09 -33.63 -48.25
CA GLY A 322 28.31 -34.91 -48.90
C GLY A 322 28.42 -34.68 -50.39
N GLU A 323 29.51 -35.16 -50.99
CA GLU A 323 29.67 -35.24 -52.43
C GLU A 323 28.55 -36.12 -53.03
N GLY A 324 27.87 -35.59 -54.04
CA GLY A 324 26.89 -36.27 -54.87
C GLY A 324 26.85 -35.60 -56.24
#